data_AF-A0A961RE44-F1
#
_entry.id   AF-A0A961RE44-F1
#
_cell.length_a   1.000
_cell.length_b   1.000
_cell.length_c   1.000
_cell.angle_alpha   90.00
_cell.angle_beta   90.00
_cell.angle_gamma   90.00
#
_symmetry.space_group_name_H-M   'P 1'
#
loop_
_entity.id
_entity.type
_entity.pdbx_description
1 polymer ?
#
loop_
_entity_poly.entity_id
_entity_poly.type
_entity_poly.pdbx_seq_one_letter_code
_entity_poly.pdbx_strand_id
1 'polypeptide(L)'
;MLPTKTTAALLAGAFALTAGVAEARDQIQIAGSSTVLPYASIVAEAFGENFDFPTPVVESGGSGAGRKKLCEGVGENTIDIANSSSRIKQSDIDLCASNGVAEIQEVRIG
;
A
#
# COMPACT_ATOMS: atom_id res chain seq x y z
N MET A 1 18.26 47.28 47.98
CA MET A 1 17.26 46.51 48.77
C MET A 1 16.55 45.56 47.80
N LEU A 2 16.23 44.34 48.23
CA LEU A 2 15.47 43.30 47.49
C LEU A 2 13.94 43.44 47.77
N PRO A 3 13.01 42.68 47.14
CA PRO A 3 13.10 41.69 46.04
C PRO A 3 12.36 42.19 44.75
N THR A 4 11.63 41.48 43.84
CA THR A 4 10.97 40.15 43.78
C THR A 4 10.68 39.66 42.33
N LYS A 5 11.17 38.44 42.01
CA LYS A 5 10.68 37.35 41.10
C LYS A 5 9.93 37.61 39.76
N THR A 6 10.24 36.72 38.80
CA THR A 6 9.44 36.28 37.61
C THR A 6 9.17 37.33 36.51
N THR A 7 9.08 36.98 35.22
CA THR A 7 8.65 35.71 34.56
C THR A 7 9.63 35.23 33.48
N ALA A 8 9.58 33.95 33.12
CA ALA A 8 10.48 33.31 32.15
C ALA A 8 9.78 32.92 30.82
N ALA A 9 10.60 32.79 29.76
CA ALA A 9 10.32 32.17 28.45
C ALA A 9 9.21 32.77 27.57
N LEU A 10 9.51 33.00 26.28
CA LEU A 10 8.60 32.92 25.12
C LEU A 10 9.36 33.21 23.80
N LEU A 11 10.17 32.25 23.34
CA LEU A 11 10.79 32.25 22.00
C LEU A 11 10.77 30.87 21.31
N ALA A 12 9.94 29.94 21.83
CA ALA A 12 9.72 28.61 21.25
C ALA A 12 8.24 28.47 20.90
N GLY A 13 7.92 28.37 19.61
CA GLY A 13 6.54 28.15 19.14
C GLY A 13 6.19 28.77 17.80
N ALA A 14 6.71 28.21 16.70
CA ALA A 14 6.18 28.46 15.34
C ALA A 14 6.54 27.38 14.29
N PHE A 15 7.11 26.22 14.67
CA PHE A 15 7.09 25.06 13.77
C PHE A 15 5.71 24.42 13.83
N ALA A 16 4.79 24.99 13.04
CA ALA A 16 3.47 24.41 12.84
C ALA A 16 3.64 23.02 12.20
N LEU A 17 3.19 21.99 12.92
CA LEU A 17 3.20 20.62 12.42
C LEU A 17 2.17 20.49 11.30
N THR A 18 2.62 20.70 10.05
CA THR A 18 1.91 20.21 8.86
C THR A 18 2.07 18.69 8.79
N ALA A 19 1.44 18.00 9.75
CA ALA A 19 1.17 16.59 9.63
C ALA A 19 0.27 16.43 8.40
N GLY A 20 0.82 15.91 7.31
CA GLY A 20 0.05 15.64 6.10
C GLY A 20 -1.10 14.70 6.45
N VAL A 21 -2.31 15.07 6.05
CA VAL A 21 -3.44 14.14 6.08
C VAL A 21 -3.12 13.09 5.03
N ALA A 22 -3.02 11.83 5.44
CA ALA A 22 -2.83 10.73 4.51
C ALA A 22 -4.16 10.46 3.80
N GLU A 23 -4.28 10.95 2.56
CA GLU A 23 -5.41 10.67 1.67
C GLU A 23 -5.26 9.26 1.11
N ALA A 24 -5.59 8.28 1.95
CA ALA A 24 -5.58 6.87 1.59
C ALA A 24 -6.38 6.66 0.29
N ARG A 25 -5.73 6.11 -0.74
CA ARG A 25 -6.27 6.02 -2.10
C ARG A 25 -7.57 5.20 -2.11
N ASP A 26 -8.65 5.78 -2.62
CA ASP A 26 -9.98 5.13 -2.70
C ASP A 26 -10.02 3.86 -3.58
N GLN A 27 -8.99 3.60 -4.39
CA GLN A 27 -8.99 2.56 -5.43
C GLN A 27 -7.83 1.58 -5.27
N ILE A 28 -8.19 0.30 -5.07
CA ILE A 28 -7.28 -0.85 -5.01
C ILE A 28 -6.50 -0.99 -6.32
N GLN A 29 -5.18 -1.18 -6.20
CA GLN A 29 -4.24 -1.39 -7.29
C GLN A 29 -3.76 -2.85 -7.31
N ILE A 30 -3.98 -3.54 -8.43
CA ILE A 30 -3.63 -4.95 -8.63
C ILE A 30 -2.66 -5.05 -9.81
N ALA A 31 -1.56 -5.80 -9.68
CA ALA A 31 -0.69 -6.08 -10.82
C ALA A 31 -0.05 -7.46 -10.78
N GLY A 32 0.06 -8.12 -11.93
CA GLY A 32 0.69 -9.45 -11.97
C GLY A 32 0.34 -10.30 -13.18
N SER A 33 -0.09 -11.53 -12.95
CA SER A 33 0.01 -12.59 -13.96
C SER A 33 -0.93 -12.38 -15.16
N SER A 34 -0.35 -12.30 -16.34
CA SER A 34 -1.07 -12.20 -17.63
C SER A 34 -2.02 -13.36 -17.90
N THR A 35 -1.76 -14.54 -17.30
CA THR A 35 -2.64 -15.72 -17.36
C THR A 35 -3.84 -15.65 -16.41
N VAL A 36 -3.79 -14.80 -15.38
CA VAL A 36 -4.88 -14.57 -14.41
C VAL A 36 -5.63 -13.27 -14.72
N LEU A 37 -5.00 -12.34 -15.46
CA LEU A 37 -5.54 -11.04 -15.83
C LEU A 37 -7.03 -11.07 -16.25
N PRO A 38 -7.51 -11.93 -17.16
CA PRO A 38 -8.92 -11.91 -17.55
C PRO A 38 -9.88 -12.19 -16.38
N TYR A 39 -9.51 -13.12 -15.49
CA TYR A 39 -10.30 -13.44 -14.29
C TYR A 39 -10.24 -12.31 -13.26
N ALA A 40 -9.06 -11.70 -13.07
CA ALA A 40 -8.87 -10.59 -12.14
C ALA A 40 -9.63 -9.32 -12.59
N SER A 41 -9.64 -9.01 -13.90
CA SER A 41 -10.41 -7.92 -14.47
C SER A 41 -11.92 -8.13 -14.27
N ILE A 42 -12.45 -9.33 -14.59
CA ILE A 42 -13.88 -9.64 -14.38
C ILE A 42 -14.28 -9.51 -12.90
N VAL A 43 -13.41 -9.91 -11.96
CA VAL A 43 -13.68 -9.76 -10.52
C VAL A 43 -13.63 -8.28 -10.10
N ALA A 44 -12.73 -7.47 -10.67
CA ALA A 44 -12.66 -6.03 -10.40
C ALA A 44 -13.89 -5.28 -10.95
N GLU A 45 -14.29 -5.59 -12.19
CA GLU A 45 -15.50 -5.07 -12.84
C GLU A 45 -16.74 -5.43 -12.00
N ALA A 46 -16.93 -6.71 -11.67
CA ALA A 46 -18.05 -7.16 -10.84
C ALA A 46 -18.06 -6.52 -9.44
N PHE A 47 -16.90 -6.24 -8.84
CA PHE A 47 -16.83 -5.50 -7.57
C PHE A 47 -17.35 -4.06 -7.73
N GLY A 48 -16.89 -3.33 -8.74
CA GLY A 48 -17.35 -1.96 -9.02
C GLY A 48 -18.82 -1.87 -9.48
N GLU A 49 -19.40 -2.96 -9.99
CA GLU A 49 -20.83 -3.04 -10.33
C GLU A 49 -21.74 -3.35 -9.12
N ASN A 50 -21.20 -3.95 -8.04
CA ASN A 50 -22.00 -4.50 -6.93
C ASN A 50 -21.79 -3.78 -5.57
N PHE A 51 -20.84 -2.85 -5.47
CA PHE A 51 -20.54 -2.10 -4.24
C PHE A 51 -20.27 -0.61 -4.52
N ASP A 52 -20.52 0.25 -3.53
CA ASP A 52 -20.27 1.70 -3.59
C ASP A 52 -18.76 2.08 -3.48
N PHE A 53 -17.88 1.31 -4.12
CA PHE A 53 -16.43 1.49 -4.12
C PHE A 53 -15.87 1.57 -5.55
N PRO A 54 -14.78 2.33 -5.80
CA PRO A 54 -14.15 2.38 -7.12
C PRO A 54 -13.68 1.00 -7.62
N THR A 55 -13.98 0.71 -8.89
CA THR A 55 -13.47 -0.47 -9.61
C THR A 55 -11.95 -0.58 -9.47
N PRO A 56 -11.40 -1.70 -8.96
CA PRO A 56 -9.95 -1.90 -8.85
C PRO A 56 -9.24 -1.84 -10.22
N VAL A 57 -8.04 -1.27 -10.25
CA VAL A 57 -7.18 -1.26 -11.45
C VAL A 57 -6.39 -2.57 -11.49
N VAL A 58 -6.36 -3.24 -12.64
CA VAL A 58 -5.68 -4.53 -12.82
C VAL A 58 -4.67 -4.46 -13.97
N GLU A 59 -3.38 -4.45 -13.63
CA GLU A 59 -2.27 -4.43 -14.59
C GLU A 59 -1.70 -5.82 -14.92
N SER A 60 -1.23 -5.95 -16.16
CA SER A 60 -0.48 -7.12 -16.64
C SER A 60 1.04 -6.90 -16.51
N GLY A 61 1.76 -7.92 -16.04
CA GLY A 61 3.23 -7.91 -16.00
C GLY A 61 3.90 -9.29 -15.81
N GLY A 62 3.12 -10.33 -15.49
CA GLY A 62 3.62 -11.64 -15.10
C GLY A 62 3.76 -11.80 -13.59
N SER A 63 3.55 -13.01 -13.07
CA SER A 63 3.49 -13.31 -11.63
C SER A 63 4.67 -12.74 -10.82
N GLY A 64 5.91 -12.91 -11.31
CA GLY A 64 7.10 -12.41 -10.62
C GLY A 64 7.27 -10.89 -10.63
N ALA A 65 6.80 -10.21 -11.69
CA ALA A 65 6.84 -8.74 -11.76
C ALA A 65 5.79 -8.12 -10.82
N GLY A 66 4.58 -8.70 -10.76
CA GLY A 66 3.53 -8.31 -9.80
C GLY A 66 4.00 -8.45 -8.36
N ARG A 67 4.57 -9.62 -7.99
CA ARG A 67 5.11 -9.81 -6.63
C ARG A 67 6.28 -8.87 -6.33
N LYS A 68 7.14 -8.56 -7.30
CA LYS A 68 8.17 -7.53 -7.10
C LYS A 68 7.55 -6.16 -6.81
N LYS A 69 6.56 -5.71 -7.59
CA LYS A 69 5.84 -4.44 -7.35
C LYS A 69 5.20 -4.38 -5.96
N LEU A 70 4.58 -5.48 -5.50
CA LEU A 70 4.02 -5.56 -4.14
C LEU A 70 5.11 -5.41 -3.07
N CYS A 71 6.32 -5.92 -3.32
CA CYS A 71 7.47 -5.76 -2.44
C CYS A 71 8.19 -4.41 -2.56
N GLU A 72 7.69 -3.40 -3.29
CA GLU A 72 8.34 -2.08 -3.40
C GLU A 72 8.11 -1.20 -2.16
N GLY A 73 7.14 -1.55 -1.29
CA GLY A 73 6.87 -0.87 -0.02
C GLY A 73 5.40 -0.98 0.40
N VAL A 74 4.98 -0.19 1.39
CA VAL A 74 3.58 -0.05 1.81
C VAL A 74 3.16 1.41 1.69
N GLY A 75 2.06 1.69 1.00
CA GLY A 75 1.42 3.00 0.95
C GLY A 75 0.82 3.35 -0.42
N GLU A 76 0.31 4.57 -0.54
CA GLU A 76 -0.46 5.09 -1.69
C GLU A 76 0.26 5.07 -3.06
N ASN A 77 1.55 4.71 -3.10
CA ASN A 77 2.38 4.69 -4.31
C ASN A 77 2.79 3.26 -4.75
N THR A 78 2.40 2.22 -4.00
CA THR A 78 2.65 0.81 -4.31
C THR A 78 1.35 0.11 -4.73
N ILE A 79 1.42 -1.18 -5.09
CA ILE A 79 0.22 -1.98 -5.34
C ILE A 79 -0.25 -2.70 -4.08
N ASP A 80 -1.54 -2.99 -3.97
CA ASP A 80 -2.13 -3.70 -2.84
C ASP A 80 -2.13 -5.23 -3.03
N ILE A 81 -2.28 -5.70 -4.29
CA ILE A 81 -2.47 -7.12 -4.60
C ILE A 81 -1.60 -7.57 -5.79
N ALA A 82 -0.77 -8.60 -5.58
CA ALA A 82 -0.03 -9.28 -6.64
C ALA A 82 -0.74 -10.56 -7.13
N ASN A 83 -1.61 -10.45 -8.14
CA ASN A 83 -2.29 -11.64 -8.68
C ASN A 83 -1.28 -12.60 -9.36
N SER A 84 -1.30 -13.89 -9.00
CA SER A 84 -0.27 -14.85 -9.40
C SER A 84 -0.85 -16.17 -9.90
N SER A 85 -0.23 -16.73 -10.95
CA SER A 85 -0.46 -18.11 -11.43
C SER A 85 0.65 -19.07 -10.96
N SER A 86 1.40 -18.68 -9.93
CA SER A 86 2.46 -19.48 -9.32
C SER A 86 2.62 -19.07 -7.86
N ARG A 87 2.98 -20.00 -6.98
CA ARG A 87 3.24 -19.72 -5.57
C ARG A 87 4.28 -18.61 -5.39
N ILE A 88 4.17 -17.89 -4.28
CA ILE A 88 5.24 -17.02 -3.79
C ILE A 88 6.49 -17.87 -3.48
N LYS A 89 7.69 -17.30 -3.67
CA LYS A 89 8.96 -17.92 -3.25
C LYS A 89 9.45 -17.28 -1.97
N GLN A 90 10.28 -18.00 -1.20
CA GLN A 90 10.96 -17.43 -0.04
C GLN A 90 11.74 -16.15 -0.41
N SER A 91 12.45 -16.15 -1.54
CA SER A 91 13.14 -14.98 -2.09
C SER A 91 12.25 -13.74 -2.32
N ASP A 92 10.96 -13.94 -2.56
CA ASP A 92 10.00 -12.86 -2.79
C ASP A 92 9.51 -12.33 -1.42
N ILE A 93 9.30 -13.23 -0.44
CA ILE A 93 8.98 -12.89 0.96
C ILE A 93 10.13 -12.13 1.60
N ASP A 94 11.37 -12.60 1.43
CA ASP A 94 12.59 -11.98 1.98
C ASP A 94 12.78 -10.55 1.44
N LEU A 95 12.50 -10.34 0.14
CA LEU A 95 12.52 -9.03 -0.50
C LEU A 95 11.45 -8.08 0.07
N CYS A 96 10.21 -8.55 0.16
CA CYS A 96 9.12 -7.82 0.80
C CYS A 96 9.47 -7.42 2.24
N ALA A 97 9.97 -8.35 3.05
CA ALA A 97 10.38 -8.10 4.42
C ALA A 97 11.53 -7.07 4.51
N SER A 98 12.53 -7.14 3.62
CA SER A 98 13.62 -6.16 3.57
C SER A 98 13.16 -4.73 3.21
N ASN A 99 12.00 -4.61 2.57
CA ASN A 99 11.39 -3.36 2.13
C ASN A 99 10.20 -2.92 3.02
N GLY A 100 10.02 -3.56 4.19
CA GLY A 100 8.98 -3.21 5.17
C GLY A 100 7.61 -3.86 4.95
N VAL A 101 7.43 -4.64 3.88
CA VAL A 101 6.19 -5.37 3.57
C VAL A 101 6.15 -6.69 4.38
N ALA A 102 5.91 -6.57 5.68
CA ALA A 102 6.05 -7.68 6.62
C ALA A 102 4.84 -8.64 6.67
N GLU A 103 3.63 -8.17 6.39
CA GLU A 103 2.37 -8.91 6.63
C GLU A 103 1.72 -9.43 5.34
N ILE A 104 2.51 -10.03 4.44
CA ILE A 104 2.02 -10.62 3.18
C ILE A 104 1.05 -11.79 3.49
N GLN A 105 -0.10 -11.83 2.83
CA GLN A 105 -1.06 -12.94 2.91
C GLN A 105 -1.17 -13.68 1.55
N GLU A 106 -0.75 -14.96 1.46
CA GLU A 106 -0.97 -15.79 0.27
C GLU A 106 -2.38 -16.41 0.30
N VAL A 107 -3.35 -15.77 -0.37
CA VAL A 107 -4.69 -16.33 -0.57
C VAL A 107 -4.68 -17.24 -1.80
N ARG A 108 -4.90 -18.55 -1.59
CA ARG A 108 -5.01 -19.53 -2.69
C ARG A 108 -6.45 -19.65 -3.19
N ILE A 109 -6.61 -19.57 -4.51
CA ILE A 109 -7.86 -19.85 -5.23
C ILE A 109 -7.59 -21.02 -6.19
N GLY A 110 -8.32 -22.13 -6.05
CA GLY A 110 -8.04 -23.41 -6.72
C GLY A 110 -6.91 -24.19 -6.03
#